data_AF-A0A660MM78-F1
#
_entry.id   AF-A0A660MM78-F1
#
_cell.length_a   1.000
_cell.length_b   1.000
_cell.length_c   1.000
_cell.angle_alpha   90.00
_cell.angle_beta   90.00
_cell.angle_gamma   90.00
#
_symmetry.space_group_name_H-M   'P 1'
#
loop_
_entity.id
_entity.type
_entity.pdbx_description
1 polymer ?
#
loop_
_entity_poly.entity_id
_entity_poly.type
_entity_poly.pdbx_seq_one_letter_code
_entity_poly.pdbx_strand_id
1 'polypeptide(L)'
;MHPDNVCIIKNPDVIVTDFVPTIQTRLQHYGINSRLVETADKSQCPYTLEYTVKRSWSLKTYISWAEIKLYKDGQAIADAEYKPLAKGAFVVNKWQSTETIMNPVVDSLLGKK
;
A
#
# COMPACT_ATOMS: atom_id res chain seq x y z
N MET A 1 -18.56 -3.86 5.19
CA MET A 1 -17.89 -4.63 6.25
C MET A 1 -16.40 -4.58 5.94
N HIS A 2 -15.59 -3.98 6.81
CA HIS A 2 -14.12 -3.97 6.69
C HIS A 2 -13.53 -4.95 7.71
N PRO A 3 -12.35 -5.53 7.46
CA PRO A 3 -11.72 -6.46 8.39
C PRO A 3 -11.26 -5.75 9.67
N ASP A 4 -11.33 -6.42 10.81
CA ASP A 4 -10.77 -5.92 12.08
C ASP A 4 -9.25 -6.17 12.18
N ASN A 5 -8.75 -7.17 11.45
CA ASN A 5 -7.36 -7.58 11.41
C ASN A 5 -6.93 -7.94 9.98
N VAL A 6 -5.76 -7.47 9.56
CA VAL A 6 -5.18 -7.74 8.23
C VAL A 6 -3.72 -8.17 8.36
N CYS A 7 -3.33 -9.23 7.66
CA CYS A 7 -1.93 -9.61 7.52
C CYS A 7 -1.33 -8.99 6.27
N ILE A 8 -0.35 -8.11 6.44
CA ILE A 8 0.43 -7.55 5.33
C ILE A 8 1.49 -8.59 4.96
N ILE A 9 1.48 -9.05 3.72
CA ILE A 9 2.43 -10.06 3.25
C ILE A 9 3.71 -9.36 2.82
N LYS A 10 4.82 -9.69 3.49
CA LYS A 10 6.12 -9.07 3.22
C LYS A 10 6.54 -9.31 1.78
N ASN A 11 6.86 -8.22 1.09
CA ASN A 11 7.46 -8.25 -0.24
C ASN A 11 8.93 -7.78 -0.14
N PRO A 12 9.91 -8.69 -0.22
CA PRO A 12 11.33 -8.33 -0.10
C PRO A 12 11.86 -7.47 -1.25
N ASP A 13 11.17 -7.44 -2.40
CA ASP A 13 11.55 -6.60 -3.55
C ASP A 13 11.27 -5.12 -3.30
N VAL A 14 10.47 -4.80 -2.29
CA VAL A 14 10.12 -3.42 -1.92
C VAL A 14 11.10 -2.89 -0.87
N ILE A 15 12.06 -2.12 -1.36
CA ILE A 15 13.10 -1.45 -0.55
C ILE A 15 12.66 -0.07 0.01
N VAL A 16 11.35 0.20 0.06
CA VAL A 16 10.77 1.41 0.66
C VAL A 16 10.50 1.17 2.14
N THR A 17 11.43 1.64 2.97
CA THR A 17 11.48 1.34 4.40
C THR A 17 10.25 1.82 5.18
N ASP A 18 9.67 2.95 4.78
CA ASP A 18 8.50 3.56 5.42
C ASP A 18 7.17 3.12 4.78
N PHE A 19 7.19 2.26 3.76
CA PHE A 19 5.98 1.83 3.07
C PHE A 19 5.04 1.02 3.96
N VAL A 20 5.51 -0.09 4.52
CA VAL A 20 4.70 -0.92 5.42
C VAL A 20 4.22 -0.12 6.65
N PRO A 21 5.09 0.62 7.37
CA PRO A 21 4.63 1.50 8.46
C PRO A 21 3.55 2.50 8.06
N THR A 22 3.64 3.08 6.85
CA THR A 22 2.61 3.98 6.32
C THR A 22 1.27 3.26 6.15
N ILE A 23 1.27 2.08 5.52
CA ILE A 23 0.04 1.30 5.33
C ILE A 23 -0.56 0.90 6.68
N GLN A 24 0.26 0.43 7.63
CA GLN A 24 -0.20 0.06 8.97
C GLN A 24 -0.82 1.25 9.70
N THR A 25 -0.18 2.42 9.63
CA THR A 25 -0.69 3.66 10.24
C THR A 25 -2.05 4.05 9.66
N ARG A 26 -2.21 3.96 8.33
CA ARG A 26 -3.48 4.30 7.68
C ARG A 26 -4.59 3.28 7.92
N LEU A 27 -4.26 1.99 8.01
CA LEU A 27 -5.22 0.96 8.44
C LEU A 27 -5.67 1.19 9.88
N GLN A 28 -4.74 1.48 10.78
CA GLN A 28 -5.02 1.76 12.19
C GLN A 28 -5.92 2.99 12.38
N HIS A 29 -5.76 4.02 11.54
CA HIS A 29 -6.65 5.19 11.51
C HIS A 29 -8.13 4.80 11.31
N TYR A 30 -8.41 3.71 10.60
CA TYR A 30 -9.77 3.17 10.43
C TYR A 30 -10.12 2.03 11.41
N GLY A 31 -9.32 1.85 12.46
CA GLY A 31 -9.52 0.80 13.46
C GLY A 31 -9.17 -0.61 13.00
N ILE A 32 -8.41 -0.74 11.90
CA ILE A 32 -7.99 -2.04 11.35
C ILE A 32 -6.59 -2.36 11.87
N ASN A 33 -6.47 -3.37 12.71
CA ASN A 33 -5.18 -3.84 13.19
C ASN A 33 -4.43 -4.53 12.06
N SER A 34 -3.10 -4.41 12.04
CA SER A 34 -2.30 -5.02 10.99
C SER A 34 -0.96 -5.55 11.50
N ARG A 35 -0.54 -6.68 10.94
CA ARG A 35 0.76 -7.30 11.21
C ARG A 35 1.47 -7.66 9.92
N LEU A 36 2.78 -7.42 9.86
CA LEU A 36 3.63 -7.90 8.78
C LEU A 36 3.94 -9.38 9.01
N VAL A 37 3.72 -10.21 7.99
CA VAL A 37 4.00 -11.65 8.04
C VAL A 37 4.79 -12.10 6.81
N GLU A 38 5.50 -13.21 6.93
CA GLU A 38 6.18 -13.83 5.80
C GLU A 38 5.17 -14.51 4.86
N THR A 39 5.52 -14.68 3.59
CA THR A 39 4.64 -15.32 2.58
C THR A 39 4.21 -16.74 2.98
N ALA A 40 5.08 -17.47 3.69
CA ALA A 40 4.79 -18.80 4.19
C ALA A 40 3.61 -18.84 5.19
N ASP A 41 3.36 -17.74 5.90
CA ASP A 41 2.31 -17.63 6.91
C ASP A 41 1.00 -17.05 6.36
N LYS A 42 0.92 -16.77 5.04
CA LYS A 42 -0.25 -16.17 4.39
C LYS A 42 -1.55 -16.94 4.67
N SER A 43 -1.49 -18.27 4.72
CA SER A 43 -2.64 -19.15 4.93
C SER A 43 -3.24 -19.07 6.34
N GLN A 44 -2.52 -18.49 7.30
CA GLN A 44 -2.98 -18.33 8.68
C GLN A 44 -3.90 -17.10 8.86
N CYS A 45 -4.15 -16.34 7.80
CA CYS A 45 -4.84 -15.07 7.85
C CYS A 45 -6.06 -15.06 6.90
N PRO A 46 -7.29 -14.87 7.41
CA PRO A 46 -8.47 -14.72 6.56
C PRO A 46 -8.38 -13.50 5.65
N TYR A 47 -7.77 -12.41 6.13
CA TYR A 47 -7.55 -11.20 5.35
C TYR A 47 -6.06 -10.94 5.15
N THR A 48 -5.65 -10.81 3.89
CA THR A 48 -4.26 -10.54 3.54
C THR A 48 -4.15 -9.34 2.61
N LEU A 49 -3.16 -8.49 2.85
CA LEU A 49 -2.82 -7.36 2.00
C LEU A 49 -1.48 -7.61 1.33
N GLU A 50 -1.47 -7.56 0.01
CA GLU A 50 -0.26 -7.65 -0.81
C GLU A 50 0.04 -6.29 -1.43
N TYR A 51 1.33 -6.02 -1.65
CA TYR A 51 1.77 -4.75 -2.19
C TYR A 51 2.95 -4.89 -3.14
N THR A 52 2.99 -4.04 -4.17
CA THR A 52 4.11 -3.89 -5.08
C THR A 52 4.41 -2.42 -5.29
N VAL A 53 5.70 -2.06 -5.30
CA VAL A 53 6.14 -0.67 -5.45
C VAL A 53 7.27 -0.59 -6.46
N LYS A 54 7.16 0.37 -7.39
CA LYS A 54 8.22 0.70 -8.35
C LYS A 54 8.81 2.07 -8.00
N ARG A 55 10.12 2.20 -8.24
CA ARG A 55 10.90 3.43 -8.02
C ARG A 55 11.48 3.94 -9.34
N SER A 56 11.72 5.24 -9.43
CA SER A 56 12.44 5.86 -10.54
C SER A 56 13.59 6.74 -10.05
N TRP A 57 14.65 6.83 -10.86
CA TRP A 57 15.98 7.35 -10.46
C TRP A 57 16.32 8.76 -10.96
N SER A 58 15.37 9.54 -11.48
CA SER A 58 15.69 10.86 -12.05
C SER A 58 15.70 12.02 -11.04
N LEU A 59 16.51 11.90 -9.96
CA LEU A 59 17.14 12.96 -9.11
C LEU A 59 17.03 12.74 -7.57
N LYS A 60 16.01 12.03 -7.06
CA LYS A 60 15.93 11.40 -5.73
C LYS A 60 14.99 10.20 -5.83
N THR A 61 15.21 9.12 -5.07
CA THR A 61 14.36 7.92 -5.14
C THR A 61 12.91 8.24 -4.77
N TYR A 62 12.00 8.21 -5.75
CA TYR A 62 10.55 8.42 -5.53
C TYR A 62 9.74 7.20 -5.98
N ILE A 63 8.56 7.01 -5.38
CA ILE A 63 7.57 6.01 -5.79
C ILE A 63 7.02 6.42 -7.15
N SER A 64 7.33 5.65 -8.19
CA SER A 64 6.86 5.89 -9.56
C SER A 64 5.54 5.18 -9.86
N TRP A 65 5.24 4.11 -9.12
CA TRP A 65 3.99 3.38 -9.16
C TRP A 65 3.88 2.52 -7.89
N ALA A 66 2.67 2.35 -7.37
CA ALA A 66 2.40 1.41 -6.30
C ALA A 66 1.03 0.77 -6.50
N GLU A 67 0.89 -0.49 -6.11
CA GLU A 67 -0.37 -1.23 -6.14
C GLU A 67 -0.50 -1.98 -4.82
N ILE A 68 -1.71 -1.96 -4.27
CA ILE A 68 -2.09 -2.75 -3.11
C ILE A 68 -3.35 -3.55 -3.42
N LYS A 69 -3.39 -4.79 -2.92
CA LYS A 69 -4.52 -5.72 -3.12
C LYS A 69 -4.95 -6.31 -1.79
N LEU A 70 -6.25 -6.30 -1.54
CA LEU A 70 -6.86 -6.93 -0.39
C LEU A 70 -7.50 -8.24 -0.81
N TYR A 71 -7.20 -9.30 -0.06
CA TYR A 71 -7.76 -10.62 -0.24
C TYR A 71 -8.55 -11.04 0.98
N LYS A 72 -9.58 -11.84 0.76
CA LYS A 72 -10.30 -12.60 1.78
C LYS A 72 -10.27 -14.08 1.40
N ASP A 73 -9.75 -14.93 2.26
CA ASP A 73 -9.65 -16.39 2.06
C ASP A 73 -9.00 -16.74 0.70
N GLY A 74 -7.97 -15.98 0.32
CA GLY A 74 -7.26 -16.13 -0.96
C GLY A 74 -7.93 -15.49 -2.18
N GLN A 75 -9.16 -15.00 -2.06
CA GLN A 75 -9.87 -14.31 -3.14
C GLN A 75 -9.66 -12.79 -3.07
N ALA A 76 -9.27 -12.15 -4.17
CA ALA A 76 -9.16 -10.70 -4.23
C ALA A 76 -10.53 -10.04 -4.07
N ILE A 77 -10.64 -9.09 -3.14
CA ILE A 77 -11.89 -8.37 -2.85
C ILE A 77 -11.79 -6.87 -3.08
N ALA A 78 -10.58 -6.31 -3.15
CA ALA A 78 -10.34 -4.91 -3.51
C ALA A 78 -8.90 -4.72 -4.01
N ASP A 79 -8.72 -3.70 -4.83
CA ASP A 79 -7.42 -3.22 -5.29
C ASP A 79 -7.40 -1.70 -5.35
N ALA A 80 -6.21 -1.12 -5.23
CA ALA A 80 -6.00 0.30 -5.44
C ALA A 80 -4.58 0.53 -5.95
N GLU A 81 -4.43 1.49 -6.87
CA GLU A 81 -3.14 1.86 -7.42
C GLU A 81 -2.84 3.35 -7.32
N TYR A 82 -1.56 3.66 -7.16
CA TYR A 82 -1.00 4.98 -7.39
C TYR A 82 -0.26 5.00 -8.72
N LYS A 83 -0.70 5.88 -9.61
CA LYS A 83 -0.04 6.17 -10.88
C LYS A 83 0.05 7.68 -11.08
N PRO A 84 1.26 8.27 -11.16
CA PRO A 84 1.41 9.70 -11.43
C PRO A 84 0.80 10.05 -12.79
N LEU A 85 -0.04 11.09 -12.85
CA LEU A 85 -0.53 11.64 -14.11
C LEU A 85 0.62 12.37 -14.82
N ALA A 86 1.09 11.81 -15.93
CA ALA A 86 2.11 12.45 -16.75
C ALA A 86 1.52 13.62 -17.56
N LYS A 87 1.57 14.87 -17.05
CA LYS A 87 1.38 16.08 -17.88
C LYS A 87 2.18 17.28 -17.36
N GLY A 88 3.17 17.70 -18.16
CA GLY A 88 3.62 19.11 -18.24
C GLY A 88 4.44 19.65 -17.06
N ALA A 89 5.20 20.72 -17.34
CA ALA A 89 6.19 21.31 -16.44
C ALA A 89 5.62 21.66 -15.05
N PHE A 90 6.40 21.39 -14.01
CA PHE A 90 6.08 21.49 -12.57
C PHE A 90 5.24 20.34 -11.99
N VAL A 91 5.83 19.14 -11.98
CA VAL A 91 5.37 18.04 -11.10
C VAL A 91 5.70 18.41 -9.66
N VAL A 92 4.80 19.16 -9.01
CA VAL A 92 4.83 19.51 -7.57
C VAL A 92 4.83 18.26 -6.67
N ASN A 93 4.55 17.11 -7.27
CA ASN A 93 4.31 15.80 -6.68
C ASN A 93 5.61 14.99 -6.46
N LYS A 94 6.76 15.44 -6.99
CA LYS A 94 8.04 14.70 -6.91
C LYS A 94 8.63 14.62 -5.49
N TRP A 95 8.11 15.41 -4.55
CA TRP A 95 8.62 15.55 -3.18
C TRP A 95 7.61 15.10 -2.12
N GLN A 96 6.59 14.34 -2.50
CA GLN A 96 5.59 13.86 -1.56
C GLN A 96 6.15 12.71 -0.71
N SER A 97 5.82 12.71 0.58
CA SER A 97 6.14 11.59 1.48
C SER A 97 5.38 10.34 1.05
N THR A 98 5.88 9.16 1.44
CA THR A 98 5.18 7.89 1.23
C THR A 98 3.75 7.94 1.80
N GLU A 99 3.56 8.60 2.93
CA GLU A 99 2.23 8.86 3.53
C GLU A 99 1.30 9.65 2.60
N THR A 100 1.78 10.76 2.04
CA THR A 100 0.97 11.60 1.14
C THR A 100 0.53 10.81 -0.09
N ILE A 101 1.39 9.92 -0.58
CA ILE A 101 1.13 9.09 -1.76
C ILE A 101 0.17 7.93 -1.41
N MET A 102 0.42 7.23 -0.30
CA MET A 102 -0.24 5.96 -0.02
C MET A 102 -1.51 6.07 0.80
N ASN A 103 -1.71 7.13 1.60
CA ASN A 103 -2.95 7.34 2.33
C ASN A 103 -4.19 7.30 1.43
N PRO A 104 -4.27 8.08 0.32
CA PRO A 104 -5.43 8.03 -0.56
C PRO A 104 -5.61 6.67 -1.27
N VAL A 105 -4.51 5.92 -1.49
CA VAL A 105 -4.57 4.58 -2.07
C VAL A 105 -5.24 3.60 -1.09
N VAL A 106 -4.84 3.65 0.18
CA VAL A 106 -5.48 2.85 1.25
C VAL A 106 -6.92 3.26 1.46
N ASP A 107 -7.23 4.56 1.38
CA ASP A 107 -8.62 5.05 1.47
C ASP A 107 -9.48 4.45 0.35
N SER A 108 -8.99 4.51 -0.89
CA SER A 108 -9.67 3.93 -2.05
C SER A 108 -9.86 2.41 -1.88
N LEU A 109 -8.84 1.70 -1.41
CA LEU A 109 -8.91 0.26 -1.15
C LEU A 109 -10.03 -0.09 -0.15
N LEU A 110 -10.24 0.75 0.85
CA LEU A 110 -11.26 0.59 1.89
C LEU A 110 -12.62 1.22 1.54
N GLY A 111 -12.75 1.86 0.37
CA GLY A 111 -13.94 2.59 -0.05
C GLY A 111 -14.23 3.84 0.80
N LYS A 112 -13.18 4.51 1.29
CA LYS A 112 -13.23 5.75 2.07
C LYS A 112 -12.92 6.96 1.20
N LYS A 113 -13.42 8.13 1.58
CA LYS A 113 -13.24 9.42 0.87
C LYS A 113 -12.36 10.35 1.69
#